data_AF-G6F1C2-F1
#
_entry.id   AF-G6F1C2-F1
#
_cell.length_a   1.000
_cell.length_b   1.000
_cell.length_c   1.000
_cell.angle_alpha   90.00
_cell.angle_beta   90.00
_cell.angle_gamma   90.00
#
_symmetry.space_group_name_H-M   'P 1'
#
loop_
_entity.id
_entity.type
_entity.pdbx_description
1 polymer ?
#
loop_
_entity_poly.entity_id
_entity_poly.type
_entity_poly.pdbx_seq_one_letter_code
_entity_poly.pdbx_strand_id
1 'polypeptide(L)'
;MALAILGIVGFFVLTSPLTWSLIHPKRDVADNAAPNIQNGRTIFIASDCATCHATPNQNDHLKLGGGRALDTNFGRFYMPNISPDKQDGIGNWTLAQFTKAVREGVGPNGIMPDGQNLYPAFPYTSYQHLTANDVRDLFAYINTLQPVSGRAPNHELKFPFNLRRGVGVWRLFFLDGKPLSPEKVPAAYKNEAALFERGHYLVESAGHCAECHSTRNFMGVIKSGFRYGGGPTPDGKGHFPNISQDETGIDFWAVNSIINYLKTGKSPINKIAGGDMAEVIQNTKQLSNEDLRAIAIYLKSIPGVDLPAPGQPEPNRTPNLVMLPQVNKIDVALPTSSTNKIEKANIVYAVNTKPFYLTENSSGDED
;
A
#
# COMPACT_ATOMS: atom_id res chain seq x y z
N MET A 1 32.29 29.55 20.62
CA MET A 1 32.71 28.13 20.60
C MET A 1 31.75 27.23 21.39
N ALA A 2 31.48 27.49 22.67
CA ALA A 2 30.56 26.67 23.49
C ALA A 2 29.14 26.53 22.89
N LEU A 3 28.52 27.61 22.41
CA LEU A 3 27.21 27.57 21.75
C LEU A 3 27.21 26.71 20.48
N ALA A 4 28.29 26.74 19.69
CA ALA A 4 28.41 25.92 18.49
C ALA A 4 28.56 24.44 18.83
N ILE A 5 29.34 24.12 19.87
CA ILE A 5 29.48 22.74 20.38
C ILE A 5 28.14 22.23 20.92
N LEU A 6 27.43 23.04 21.71
CA LEU A 6 26.09 22.70 22.20
C LEU A 6 25.10 22.48 21.05
N GLY A 7 25.14 23.31 20.02
CA GLY A 7 24.30 23.14 18.83
C GLY A 7 24.59 21.83 18.08
N ILE A 8 25.87 21.49 17.91
CA ILE A 8 26.28 20.22 17.28
C ILE A 8 25.80 19.03 18.14
N VAL A 9 26.10 19.03 19.45
CA VAL A 9 25.66 17.96 20.35
C VAL A 9 24.14 17.83 20.33
N GLY A 10 23.42 18.95 20.43
CA GLY A 10 21.96 18.99 20.35
C GLY A 10 21.42 18.39 19.05
N PHE A 11 22.03 18.70 17.90
CA PHE A 11 21.68 18.10 16.61
C PHE A 11 21.93 16.59 16.58
N PHE A 12 23.06 16.13 17.10
CA PHE A 12 23.39 14.70 17.13
C PHE A 12 22.45 13.90 18.04
N VAL A 13 22.06 14.49 19.17
CA VAL A 13 21.05 13.92 20.07
C VAL A 13 19.68 13.94 19.38
N LEU A 14 19.20 15.09 18.91
CA LEU A 14 17.87 15.20 18.30
C LEU A 14 17.68 14.28 17.08
N THR A 15 18.74 14.03 16.31
CA THR A 15 18.70 13.18 15.11
C THR A 15 18.93 11.68 15.39
N SER A 16 19.20 11.32 16.65
CA SER A 16 19.45 9.95 17.08
C SER A 16 18.16 9.11 17.05
N PRO A 17 18.20 7.88 16.52
CA PRO A 17 17.14 6.89 16.72
C PRO A 17 16.67 6.76 18.17
N LEU A 18 17.59 6.82 19.14
CA LEU A 18 17.28 6.70 20.56
C LEU A 18 16.38 7.83 21.06
N THR A 19 16.57 9.07 20.59
CA THR A 19 15.72 10.20 21.02
C THR A 19 14.27 9.96 20.63
N TRP A 20 14.00 9.41 19.46
CA TRP A 20 12.65 9.00 19.09
C TRP A 20 12.12 7.92 20.03
N SER A 21 12.89 6.85 20.28
CA SER A 21 12.46 5.74 21.14
C SER A 21 12.21 6.15 22.60
N LEU A 22 12.87 7.20 23.11
CA LEU A 22 12.70 7.69 24.48
C LEU A 22 11.41 8.50 24.70
N ILE A 23 10.87 9.11 23.66
CA ILE A 23 9.70 10.01 23.77
C ILE A 23 8.41 9.40 23.19
N HIS A 24 8.47 8.19 22.67
CA HIS A 24 7.34 7.46 22.08
C HIS A 24 6.96 6.24 22.93
N PRO A 25 5.71 5.76 22.84
CA PRO A 25 5.25 4.62 23.63
C PRO A 25 6.07 3.36 23.31
N LYS A 26 6.25 2.51 24.33
CA LYS A 26 6.80 1.17 24.13
C LYS A 26 5.86 0.38 23.22
N ARG A 27 6.43 -0.30 22.23
CA ARG A 27 5.68 -1.16 21.31
C ARG A 27 5.46 -2.55 21.90
N ASP A 28 4.46 -3.25 21.39
CA ASP A 28 4.27 -4.68 21.62
C ASP A 28 5.50 -5.47 21.14
N VAL A 29 5.75 -6.59 21.80
CA VAL A 29 6.82 -7.54 21.49
C VAL A 29 6.21 -8.86 21.05
N ALA A 30 6.89 -9.56 20.15
CA ALA A 30 6.44 -10.85 19.69
C ALA A 30 6.43 -11.83 20.85
N ASP A 31 5.43 -12.70 20.91
CA ASP A 31 5.42 -13.77 21.90
C ASP A 31 6.50 -14.83 21.57
N ASN A 32 6.71 -15.73 22.53
CA ASN A 32 7.73 -16.79 22.43
C ASN A 32 7.26 -18.03 21.63
N ALA A 33 6.08 -17.99 20.99
CA ALA A 33 5.63 -19.10 20.17
C ALA A 33 6.52 -19.27 18.93
N ALA A 34 6.52 -20.48 18.36
CA ALA A 34 7.18 -20.73 17.09
C ALA A 34 6.57 -19.84 15.99
N PRO A 35 7.39 -19.24 15.10
CA PRO A 35 6.87 -18.42 14.01
C PRO A 35 5.96 -19.21 13.08
N ASN A 36 4.85 -18.60 12.65
CA ASN A 36 3.97 -19.17 11.64
C ASN A 36 4.43 -18.75 10.24
N ILE A 37 5.18 -19.62 9.56
CA ILE A 37 5.73 -19.33 8.22
C ILE A 37 4.64 -19.04 7.18
N GLN A 38 3.47 -19.68 7.28
CA GLN A 38 2.37 -19.43 6.35
C GLN A 38 1.78 -18.03 6.56
N ASN A 39 1.64 -17.59 7.80
CA ASN A 39 1.27 -16.20 8.11
C ASN A 39 2.34 -15.23 7.60
N GLY A 40 3.62 -15.54 7.84
CA GLY A 40 4.74 -14.76 7.31
C GLY A 40 4.72 -14.59 5.80
N ARG A 41 4.36 -15.65 5.06
CA ARG A 41 4.13 -15.60 3.61
C ARG A 41 2.97 -14.67 3.26
N THR A 42 1.86 -14.74 3.98
CA THR A 42 0.71 -13.85 3.76
C THR A 42 1.09 -12.39 3.97
N ILE A 43 1.79 -12.08 5.06
CA ILE A 43 2.26 -10.71 5.35
C ILE A 43 3.29 -10.25 4.31
N PHE A 44 4.19 -11.13 3.85
CA PHE A 44 5.15 -10.82 2.79
C PHE A 44 4.46 -10.41 1.48
N ILE A 45 3.40 -11.15 1.11
CA ILE A 45 2.60 -10.87 -0.09
C ILE A 45 1.79 -9.59 0.10
N ALA A 46 1.07 -9.46 1.22
CA ALA A 46 0.28 -8.27 1.51
C ALA A 46 1.15 -7.00 1.58
N SER A 47 2.39 -7.13 2.05
CA SER A 47 3.35 -6.02 2.15
C SER A 47 4.10 -5.71 0.86
N ASP A 48 3.82 -6.44 -0.23
CA ASP A 48 4.41 -6.17 -1.54
C ASP A 48 5.96 -6.18 -1.55
N CYS A 49 6.58 -6.96 -0.66
CA CYS A 49 8.02 -6.92 -0.43
C CYS A 49 8.83 -7.22 -1.70
N ALA A 50 8.37 -8.21 -2.48
CA ALA A 50 9.05 -8.67 -3.70
C ALA A 50 9.11 -7.61 -4.81
N THR A 51 8.08 -6.78 -4.96
CA THR A 51 8.02 -5.72 -5.98
C THR A 51 9.18 -4.73 -5.85
N CYS A 52 9.56 -4.44 -4.61
CA CYS A 52 10.68 -3.57 -4.29
C CYS A 52 12.02 -4.31 -4.25
N HIS A 53 12.08 -5.49 -3.64
CA HIS A 53 13.33 -6.12 -3.26
C HIS A 53 13.80 -7.27 -4.15
N ALA A 54 12.98 -7.77 -5.07
CA ALA A 54 13.47 -8.73 -6.06
C ALA A 54 14.59 -8.12 -6.91
N THR A 55 15.62 -8.91 -7.21
CA THR A 55 16.66 -8.46 -8.13
C THR A 55 16.02 -8.12 -9.48
N PRO A 56 16.34 -6.97 -10.09
CA PRO A 56 15.81 -6.61 -11.42
C PRO A 56 16.21 -7.62 -12.50
N ASN A 57 15.45 -7.67 -13.59
CA ASN A 57 15.74 -8.44 -14.81
C ASN A 57 15.84 -9.96 -14.61
N GLN A 58 15.06 -10.53 -13.68
CA GLN A 58 14.88 -11.96 -13.51
C GLN A 58 13.41 -12.32 -13.28
N ASN A 59 13.07 -13.59 -13.51
CA ASN A 59 11.70 -14.08 -13.39
C ASN A 59 11.31 -14.51 -11.96
N ASP A 60 12.30 -14.72 -11.09
CA ASP A 60 12.06 -15.20 -9.72
C ASP A 60 11.96 -14.02 -8.75
N HIS A 61 10.72 -13.65 -8.42
CA HIS A 61 10.41 -12.55 -7.51
C HIS A 61 10.77 -12.84 -6.04
N LEU A 62 11.15 -14.08 -5.70
CA LEU A 62 11.57 -14.46 -4.34
C LEU A 62 13.08 -14.37 -4.14
N LYS A 63 13.86 -14.02 -5.18
CA LYS A 63 15.28 -13.70 -5.07
C LYS A 63 15.46 -12.23 -4.69
N LEU A 64 15.52 -11.98 -3.39
CA LEU A 64 15.46 -10.63 -2.79
C LEU A 64 16.81 -9.91 -2.73
N GLY A 65 17.57 -9.91 -3.82
CA GLY A 65 18.90 -9.27 -3.90
C GLY A 65 18.89 -7.74 -3.95
N GLY A 66 17.72 -7.12 -4.09
CA GLY A 66 17.58 -5.66 -4.22
C GLY A 66 18.15 -5.11 -5.52
N GLY A 67 18.41 -3.80 -5.53
CA GLY A 67 18.98 -3.08 -6.67
C GLY A 67 17.96 -2.43 -7.60
N ARG A 68 16.66 -2.65 -7.40
CA ARG A 68 15.62 -1.87 -8.09
C ARG A 68 15.77 -0.40 -7.74
N ALA A 69 15.66 0.47 -8.73
CA ALA A 69 15.70 1.92 -8.55
C ALA A 69 14.28 2.49 -8.41
N LEU A 70 14.12 3.46 -7.52
CA LEU A 70 12.92 4.30 -7.40
C LEU A 70 13.33 5.75 -7.61
N ASP A 71 12.91 6.32 -8.74
CA ASP A 71 13.12 7.72 -9.06
C ASP A 71 12.11 8.59 -8.32
N THR A 72 12.60 9.65 -7.67
CA THR A 72 11.76 10.59 -6.91
C THR A 72 12.25 12.02 -7.09
N ASN A 73 11.43 12.98 -6.67
CA ASN A 73 11.85 14.38 -6.56
C ASN A 73 13.07 14.60 -5.63
N PHE A 74 13.31 13.68 -4.68
CA PHE A 74 14.45 13.72 -3.74
C PHE A 74 15.75 13.12 -4.33
N GLY A 75 15.66 12.47 -5.49
CA GLY A 75 16.73 11.68 -6.10
C GLY A 75 16.32 10.22 -6.27
N ARG A 76 17.30 9.36 -6.52
CA ARG A 76 17.07 7.95 -6.80
C ARG A 76 17.39 7.09 -5.59
N PHE A 77 16.39 6.34 -5.13
CA PHE A 77 16.57 5.30 -4.13
C PHE A 77 16.90 3.98 -4.82
N TYR A 78 17.64 3.11 -4.12
CA TYR A 78 17.92 1.75 -4.55
C TYR A 78 17.52 0.82 -3.42
N MET A 79 16.65 -0.14 -3.71
CA MET A 79 16.12 -1.04 -2.69
C MET A 79 17.22 -2.00 -2.22
N PRO A 80 17.44 -2.18 -0.91
CA PRO A 80 18.51 -3.02 -0.40
C PRO A 80 18.21 -4.52 -0.62
N ASN A 81 19.26 -5.32 -0.55
CA ASN A 81 19.16 -6.77 -0.45
C ASN A 81 18.56 -7.14 0.91
N ILE A 82 17.44 -7.87 0.91
CA ILE A 82 16.80 -8.38 2.14
C ILE A 82 16.74 -9.91 2.15
N SER A 83 17.53 -10.57 1.31
CA SER A 83 17.64 -12.03 1.33
C SER A 83 18.32 -12.52 2.62
N PRO A 84 18.25 -13.84 2.92
CA PRO A 84 18.93 -14.43 4.08
C PRO A 84 20.45 -14.53 3.93
N ASP A 85 21.05 -13.89 2.91
CA ASP A 85 22.50 -13.81 2.79
C ASP A 85 23.09 -13.11 4.03
N LYS A 86 24.13 -13.71 4.61
CA LYS A 86 24.73 -13.27 5.88
C LYS A 86 25.60 -12.03 5.70
N GLN A 87 26.17 -11.83 4.52
CA GLN A 87 27.13 -10.76 4.25
C GLN A 87 26.43 -9.54 3.64
N ASP A 88 25.60 -9.77 2.63
CA ASP A 88 25.00 -8.73 1.81
C ASP A 88 23.51 -8.50 2.10
N GLY A 89 22.84 -9.48 2.72
CA GLY A 89 21.42 -9.43 3.09
C GLY A 89 21.17 -9.21 4.58
N ILE A 90 20.06 -9.77 5.08
CA ILE A 90 19.64 -9.68 6.49
C ILE A 90 19.92 -10.96 7.30
N GLY A 91 20.69 -11.91 6.76
CA GLY A 91 20.89 -13.23 7.37
C GLY A 91 21.56 -13.21 8.76
N ASN A 92 22.25 -12.11 9.11
CA ASN A 92 22.83 -11.90 10.43
C ASN A 92 22.00 -10.96 11.34
N TRP A 93 20.84 -10.49 10.88
CA TRP A 93 19.97 -9.64 11.68
C TRP A 93 19.26 -10.47 12.73
N THR A 94 19.09 -9.88 13.90
CA THR A 94 18.17 -10.40 14.92
C THR A 94 16.75 -9.96 14.60
N LEU A 95 15.76 -10.68 15.15
CA LEU A 95 14.36 -10.25 15.07
C LEU A 95 14.17 -8.82 15.59
N ALA A 96 14.84 -8.44 16.68
CA ALA A 96 14.76 -7.09 17.22
C ALA A 96 15.25 -6.01 16.24
N GLN A 97 16.32 -6.28 15.50
CA GLN A 97 16.84 -5.37 14.47
C GLN A 97 15.89 -5.29 13.27
N PHE A 98 15.34 -6.42 12.82
CA PHE A 98 14.34 -6.45 11.75
C PHE A 98 13.06 -5.69 12.16
N THR A 99 12.56 -5.90 13.37
CA THR A 99 11.41 -5.19 13.92
C THR A 99 11.63 -3.69 13.97
N LYS A 100 12.81 -3.23 14.43
CA LYS A 100 13.16 -1.80 14.40
C LYS A 100 13.24 -1.23 12.99
N ALA A 101 13.76 -2.00 12.03
CA ALA A 101 13.78 -1.55 10.65
C ALA A 101 12.35 -1.38 10.12
N VAL A 102 11.53 -2.41 10.21
CA VAL A 102 10.17 -2.46 9.65
C VAL A 102 9.23 -1.46 10.33
N ARG A 103 9.21 -1.43 11.66
CA ARG A 103 8.19 -0.68 12.43
C ARG A 103 8.66 0.70 12.90
N GLU A 104 9.97 0.95 12.87
CA GLU A 104 10.54 2.21 13.36
C GLU A 104 11.41 2.91 12.32
N GLY A 105 11.78 2.27 11.21
CA GLY A 105 12.68 2.86 10.22
C GLY A 105 14.12 2.97 10.74
N VAL A 106 14.59 2.02 11.55
CA VAL A 106 15.96 2.01 12.09
C VAL A 106 16.68 0.72 11.73
N GLY A 107 17.71 0.83 10.89
CA GLY A 107 18.59 -0.27 10.53
C GLY A 107 19.71 -0.47 11.56
N PRO A 108 20.30 -1.68 11.65
CA PRO A 108 21.38 -1.97 12.60
C PRO A 108 22.71 -1.31 12.22
N ASN A 109 22.87 -0.88 10.96
CA ASN A 109 24.12 -0.38 10.42
C ASN A 109 24.28 1.12 10.69
N GLY A 110 24.78 1.48 11.88
CA GLY A 110 25.06 2.86 12.28
C GLY A 110 26.46 3.07 12.84
N ILE A 111 26.94 4.32 12.84
CA ILE A 111 28.18 4.70 13.55
C ILE A 111 27.96 4.59 15.06
N MET A 112 26.73 4.84 15.50
CA MET A 112 26.32 4.79 16.89
C MET A 112 25.61 3.45 17.20
N PRO A 113 25.67 2.96 18.45
CA PRO A 113 25.07 1.68 18.85
C PRO A 113 23.54 1.61 18.69
N ASP A 114 22.87 2.75 18.58
CA ASP A 114 21.42 2.87 18.42
C ASP A 114 20.94 2.69 16.97
N GLY A 115 21.87 2.53 16.02
CA GLY A 115 21.60 2.20 14.63
C GLY A 115 21.58 3.42 13.70
N GLN A 116 20.88 3.28 12.57
CA GLN A 116 20.81 4.30 11.53
C GLN A 116 19.38 4.48 11.03
N ASN A 117 18.94 5.74 10.93
CA ASN A 117 17.65 6.08 10.31
C ASN A 117 17.61 5.61 8.84
N LEU A 118 16.58 4.85 8.49
CA LEU A 118 16.23 4.46 7.13
C LEU A 118 15.39 5.57 6.49
N TYR A 119 15.53 5.77 5.19
CA TYR A 119 14.73 6.78 4.49
C TYR A 119 13.26 6.35 4.42
N PRO A 120 12.30 7.29 4.54
CA PRO A 120 10.86 7.00 4.54
C PRO A 120 10.30 6.50 3.20
N ALA A 121 11.14 6.37 2.17
CA ALA A 121 10.82 5.57 0.99
C ALA A 121 10.57 4.09 1.35
N PHE A 122 11.13 3.63 2.48
CA PHE A 122 10.68 2.42 3.15
C PHE A 122 9.44 2.78 3.99
N PRO A 123 8.23 2.23 3.71
CA PRO A 123 6.97 2.73 4.26
C PRO A 123 6.72 2.30 5.71
N TYR A 124 7.70 2.52 6.59
CA TYR A 124 7.60 2.22 8.01
C TYR A 124 6.53 3.04 8.74
N THR A 125 6.03 4.14 8.15
CA THR A 125 4.87 4.89 8.65
C THR A 125 3.55 4.14 8.55
N SER A 126 3.47 3.17 7.62
CA SER A 126 2.36 2.22 7.52
C SER A 126 2.72 0.91 8.24
N TYR A 127 3.92 0.35 8.03
CA TYR A 127 4.33 -0.91 8.68
C TYR A 127 4.45 -0.85 10.20
N GLN A 128 4.55 0.33 10.80
CA GLN A 128 4.48 0.45 12.25
C GLN A 128 3.22 -0.20 12.85
N HIS A 129 2.12 -0.22 12.09
CA HIS A 129 0.86 -0.83 12.48
C HIS A 129 0.87 -2.36 12.47
N LEU A 130 1.87 -3.00 11.85
CA LEU A 130 2.03 -4.45 11.93
C LEU A 130 2.20 -4.89 13.38
N THR A 131 1.56 -6.00 13.74
CA THR A 131 1.76 -6.63 15.06
C THR A 131 3.18 -7.19 15.16
N ALA A 132 3.72 -7.27 16.36
CA ALA A 132 5.05 -7.85 16.56
C ALA A 132 5.12 -9.34 16.13
N ASN A 133 4.02 -10.09 16.29
CA ASN A 133 3.91 -11.46 15.84
C ASN A 133 3.94 -11.58 14.31
N ASP A 134 3.26 -10.69 13.59
CA ASP A 134 3.30 -10.68 12.12
C ASP A 134 4.70 -10.33 11.60
N VAL A 135 5.42 -9.43 12.27
CA VAL A 135 6.80 -9.10 11.92
C VAL A 135 7.75 -10.27 12.21
N ARG A 136 7.54 -11.01 13.31
CA ARG A 136 8.27 -12.27 13.59
C ARG A 136 8.05 -13.30 12.50
N ASP A 137 6.79 -13.52 12.12
CA ASP A 137 6.41 -14.51 11.12
C ASP A 137 6.95 -14.10 9.74
N LEU A 138 6.86 -12.82 9.38
CA LEU A 138 7.47 -12.25 8.16
C LEU A 138 8.98 -12.47 8.12
N PHE A 139 9.68 -12.16 9.21
CA PHE A 139 11.12 -12.36 9.32
C PHE A 139 11.48 -13.84 9.15
N ALA A 140 10.73 -14.74 9.79
CA ALA A 140 10.92 -16.17 9.67
C ALA A 140 10.70 -16.66 8.23
N TYR A 141 9.63 -16.20 7.55
CA TYR A 141 9.38 -16.54 6.15
C TYR A 141 10.49 -16.06 5.22
N ILE A 142 10.97 -14.80 5.36
CA ILE A 142 12.08 -14.29 4.54
C ILE A 142 13.32 -15.17 4.73
N ASN A 143 13.63 -15.59 5.96
CA ASN A 143 14.74 -16.49 6.26
C ASN A 143 14.63 -17.91 5.65
N THR A 144 13.48 -18.30 5.10
CA THR A 144 13.32 -19.54 4.34
C THR A 144 13.69 -19.39 2.85
N LEU A 145 13.83 -18.17 2.36
CA LEU A 145 14.09 -17.89 0.94
C LEU A 145 15.56 -18.11 0.57
N GLN A 146 15.84 -18.14 -0.74
CA GLN A 146 17.21 -18.30 -1.22
C GLN A 146 18.08 -17.08 -0.85
N PRO A 147 19.27 -17.30 -0.25
CA PRO A 147 20.28 -16.25 -0.14
C PRO A 147 20.69 -15.74 -1.51
N VAL A 148 20.81 -14.42 -1.64
CA VAL A 148 21.31 -13.76 -2.85
C VAL A 148 22.50 -12.91 -2.44
N SER A 149 23.68 -13.21 -2.98
CA SER A 149 24.88 -12.41 -2.70
C SER A 149 24.91 -11.15 -3.59
N GLY A 150 25.65 -10.15 -3.14
CA GLY A 150 25.75 -8.84 -3.78
C GLY A 150 24.96 -7.77 -3.04
N ARG A 151 25.62 -6.62 -2.80
CA ARG A 151 25.00 -5.46 -2.17
C ARG A 151 24.41 -4.53 -3.23
N ALA A 152 23.18 -4.08 -3.00
CA ALA A 152 22.56 -3.05 -3.83
C ALA A 152 23.37 -1.73 -3.80
N PRO A 153 23.33 -0.93 -4.88
CA PRO A 153 23.98 0.39 -4.91
C PRO A 153 23.50 1.33 -3.80
N ASN A 154 24.33 2.30 -3.45
CA ASN A 154 23.92 3.38 -2.55
C ASN A 154 22.93 4.32 -3.25
N HIS A 155 22.03 4.94 -2.49
CA HIS A 155 21.10 5.94 -3.03
C HIS A 155 21.84 7.17 -3.61
N GLU A 156 21.27 7.72 -4.68
CA GLU A 156 21.73 8.94 -5.35
C GLU A 156 20.75 10.08 -5.02
N LEU A 157 20.87 10.61 -3.79
CA LEU A 157 19.96 11.65 -3.29
C LEU A 157 20.55 13.04 -3.47
N LYS A 158 19.68 14.01 -3.74
CA LYS A 158 20.04 15.42 -3.86
C LYS A 158 20.28 16.01 -2.48
N PHE A 159 21.17 17.00 -2.36
CA PHE A 159 21.25 17.81 -1.14
C PHE A 159 19.93 18.58 -0.93
N PRO A 160 19.42 18.68 0.31
CA PRO A 160 19.98 18.17 1.57
C PRO A 160 19.54 16.75 1.95
N PHE A 161 18.76 16.06 1.12
CA PHE A 161 18.19 14.73 1.41
C PHE A 161 19.22 13.61 1.50
N ASN A 162 20.44 13.79 0.98
CA ASN A 162 21.56 12.89 1.19
C ASN A 162 22.10 12.88 2.64
N LEU A 163 21.78 13.89 3.44
CA LEU A 163 22.13 13.97 4.86
C LEU A 163 21.17 13.12 5.70
N ARG A 164 21.47 11.83 5.79
CA ARG A 164 20.62 10.83 6.48
C ARG A 164 20.22 11.20 7.92
N ARG A 165 21.02 11.98 8.65
CA ARG A 165 20.64 12.47 9.99
C ARG A 165 19.39 13.34 9.99
N GLY A 166 19.11 14.08 8.92
CA GLY A 166 17.87 14.86 8.77
C GLY A 166 16.61 13.99 8.89
N VAL A 167 16.69 12.71 8.56
CA VAL A 167 15.59 11.75 8.73
C VAL A 167 15.24 11.54 10.20
N GLY A 168 16.19 11.68 11.13
CA GLY A 168 15.91 11.62 12.57
C GLY A 168 14.92 12.70 12.99
N VAL A 169 15.11 13.93 12.53
CA VAL A 169 14.15 15.03 12.76
C VAL A 169 12.82 14.73 12.09
N TRP A 170 12.83 14.26 10.84
CA TRP A 170 11.61 13.86 10.14
C TRP A 170 10.80 12.82 10.93
N ARG A 171 11.45 11.79 11.48
CA ARG A 171 10.80 10.75 12.29
C ARG A 171 10.15 11.31 13.55
N LEU A 172 10.79 12.28 14.23
CA LEU A 172 10.21 12.91 15.42
C LEU A 172 8.87 13.61 15.15
N PHE A 173 8.67 14.14 13.94
CA PHE A 173 7.44 14.84 13.58
C PHE A 173 6.38 13.95 12.93
N PHE A 174 6.79 12.90 12.21
CA PHE A 174 5.90 12.18 11.29
C PHE A 174 5.77 10.67 11.56
N LEU A 175 6.49 10.13 12.53
CA LEU A 175 6.32 8.75 13.00
C LEU A 175 5.87 8.76 14.45
N ASP A 176 4.60 8.45 14.72
CA ASP A 176 4.01 8.55 16.06
C ASP A 176 4.17 7.28 16.92
N GLY A 177 4.59 6.18 16.30
CA GLY A 177 4.91 4.95 17.02
C GLY A 177 3.70 4.21 17.57
N LYS A 178 2.48 4.64 17.24
CA LYS A 178 1.26 4.09 17.82
C LYS A 178 0.85 2.80 17.12
N PRO A 179 0.17 1.87 17.83
CA PRO A 179 -0.52 0.77 17.16
C PRO A 179 -1.67 1.32 16.32
N LEU A 180 -2.14 0.50 15.37
CA LEU A 180 -3.35 0.83 14.62
C LEU A 180 -4.51 0.99 15.61
N SER A 181 -5.12 2.18 15.62
CA SER A 181 -6.28 2.45 16.48
C SER A 181 -7.50 1.77 15.87
N PRO A 182 -8.38 1.11 16.64
CA PRO A 182 -9.60 0.53 16.09
C PRO A 182 -10.43 1.57 15.34
N GLU A 183 -11.04 1.17 14.23
CA GLU A 183 -11.93 2.04 13.47
C GLU A 183 -13.39 1.75 13.79
N LYS A 184 -14.25 2.76 13.67
CA LYS A 184 -15.69 2.57 13.89
C LYS A 184 -16.28 1.80 12.72
N VAL A 185 -16.64 0.54 12.95
CA VAL A 185 -17.33 -0.30 11.96
C VAL A 185 -18.63 0.39 11.49
N PRO A 186 -18.78 0.68 10.18
CA PRO A 186 -20.01 1.22 9.61
C PRO A 186 -21.19 0.28 9.81
N ALA A 187 -22.40 0.84 9.94
CA ALA A 187 -23.62 0.03 10.14
C ALA A 187 -23.83 -1.01 9.02
N ALA A 188 -23.45 -0.68 7.79
CA ALA A 188 -23.53 -1.58 6.63
C ALA A 188 -22.70 -2.86 6.80
N TYR A 189 -21.62 -2.82 7.59
CA TYR A 189 -20.70 -3.94 7.81
C TYR A 189 -20.77 -4.51 9.24
N LYS A 190 -21.83 -4.19 10.01
CA LYS A 190 -21.98 -4.68 11.38
C LYS A 190 -21.90 -6.21 11.50
N ASN A 191 -22.46 -6.93 10.53
CA ASN A 191 -22.43 -8.40 10.49
C ASN A 191 -21.12 -8.96 9.89
N GLU A 192 -20.24 -8.09 9.39
CA GLU A 192 -18.94 -8.42 8.81
C GLU A 192 -17.81 -7.67 9.55
N ALA A 193 -18.01 -7.34 10.83
CA ALA A 193 -17.10 -6.51 11.61
C ALA A 193 -15.67 -7.07 11.65
N ALA A 194 -15.50 -8.39 11.76
CA ALA A 194 -14.19 -9.02 11.74
C ALA A 194 -13.46 -8.86 10.39
N LEU A 195 -14.20 -8.94 9.27
CA LEU A 195 -13.65 -8.70 7.93
C LEU A 195 -13.31 -7.23 7.73
N PHE A 196 -14.13 -6.32 8.26
CA PHE A 196 -13.86 -4.90 8.26
C PHE A 196 -12.54 -4.58 8.98
N GLU A 197 -12.37 -5.07 10.21
CA GLU A 197 -11.14 -4.84 10.99
C GLU A 197 -9.92 -5.49 10.32
N ARG A 198 -10.09 -6.67 9.71
CA ARG A 198 -9.03 -7.31 8.93
C ARG A 198 -8.64 -6.47 7.72
N GLY A 199 -9.62 -5.88 7.03
CA GLY A 199 -9.41 -5.00 5.89
C GLY A 199 -8.71 -3.71 6.28
N HIS A 200 -9.18 -3.09 7.36
CA HIS A 200 -8.56 -1.94 7.99
C HIS A 200 -7.08 -2.23 8.30
N TYR A 201 -6.80 -3.34 8.98
CA TYR A 201 -5.44 -3.76 9.26
C TYR A 201 -4.62 -3.94 7.99
N LEU A 202 -5.11 -4.68 6.99
CA LEU A 202 -4.37 -4.94 5.76
C LEU A 202 -4.10 -3.68 4.95
N VAL A 203 -5.06 -2.76 4.84
CA VAL A 203 -4.91 -1.53 4.03
C VAL A 203 -4.03 -0.50 4.73
N GLU A 204 -4.17 -0.33 6.04
CA GLU A 204 -3.44 0.68 6.84
C GLU A 204 -2.06 0.21 7.32
N SER A 205 -1.76 -1.08 7.24
CA SER A 205 -0.47 -1.65 7.66
C SER A 205 0.30 -2.29 6.51
N ALA A 206 0.11 -3.58 6.26
CA ALA A 206 0.84 -4.38 5.29
C ALA A 206 0.69 -3.81 3.87
N GLY A 207 -0.53 -3.62 3.39
CA GLY A 207 -0.83 -3.19 2.03
C GLY A 207 -0.49 -1.74 1.73
N HIS A 208 -0.22 -0.92 2.76
CA HIS A 208 0.24 0.47 2.67
C HIS A 208 -0.40 1.30 1.54
N CYS A 209 -1.70 1.06 1.25
CA CYS A 209 -2.31 1.50 -0.01
C CYS A 209 -2.31 3.03 -0.13
N ALA A 210 -2.43 3.71 1.01
CA ALA A 210 -2.35 5.16 1.11
C ALA A 210 -1.00 5.73 0.67
N GLU A 211 0.10 4.95 0.71
CA GLU A 211 1.43 5.46 0.36
C GLU A 211 1.53 5.82 -1.14
N CYS A 212 0.80 5.11 -2.01
CA CYS A 212 0.68 5.49 -3.43
C CYS A 212 -0.59 6.32 -3.68
N HIS A 213 -1.73 5.91 -3.12
CA HIS A 213 -3.02 6.52 -3.42
C HIS A 213 -3.32 7.80 -2.62
N SER A 214 -2.32 8.57 -2.23
CA SER A 214 -2.54 9.83 -1.50
C SER A 214 -1.60 10.94 -1.95
N THR A 215 -2.06 12.18 -1.87
CA THR A 215 -1.24 13.34 -2.20
C THR A 215 -0.26 13.66 -1.07
N ARG A 216 1.01 13.87 -1.43
CA ARG A 216 2.08 14.20 -0.48
C ARG A 216 2.46 15.68 -0.51
N ASN A 217 3.03 16.15 0.59
CA ASN A 217 3.66 17.47 0.66
C ASN A 217 5.14 17.41 0.23
N PHE A 218 5.83 18.55 0.26
CA PHE A 218 7.24 18.65 -0.13
C PHE A 218 8.20 17.86 0.80
N MET A 219 7.75 17.47 1.99
CA MET A 219 8.49 16.61 2.92
C MET A 219 8.26 15.12 2.67
N GLY A 220 7.49 14.77 1.64
CA GLY A 220 7.15 13.38 1.30
C GLY A 220 6.10 12.75 2.21
N VAL A 221 5.42 13.53 3.06
CA VAL A 221 4.39 13.03 3.98
C VAL A 221 3.02 13.18 3.33
N ILE A 222 2.12 12.21 3.56
CA ILE A 222 0.71 12.30 3.13
C ILE A 222 0.07 13.54 3.77
N LYS A 223 -0.56 14.38 2.94
CA LYS A 223 -1.28 15.56 3.43
C LYS A 223 -2.55 15.12 4.16
N SER A 224 -2.80 15.71 5.33
CA SER A 224 -4.06 15.51 6.05
C SER A 224 -5.24 15.89 5.17
N GLY A 225 -6.28 15.04 5.11
CA GLY A 225 -7.45 15.21 4.25
C GLY A 225 -7.29 14.74 2.80
N PHE A 226 -6.09 14.31 2.38
CA PHE A 226 -5.83 13.79 1.02
C PHE A 226 -5.51 12.28 1.00
N ARG A 227 -5.68 11.60 2.14
CA ARG A 227 -5.47 10.15 2.23
C ARG A 227 -6.48 9.45 1.31
N TYR A 228 -6.01 8.56 0.44
CA TYR A 228 -6.83 7.84 -0.56
C TYR A 228 -7.33 8.65 -1.76
N GLY A 229 -7.11 9.97 -1.79
CA GLY A 229 -7.55 10.85 -2.89
C GLY A 229 -6.72 10.75 -4.18
N GLY A 230 -5.72 9.87 -4.24
CA GLY A 230 -4.76 9.82 -5.34
C GLY A 230 -3.69 10.91 -5.22
N GLY A 231 -2.76 10.96 -6.18
CA GLY A 231 -1.63 11.88 -6.14
C GLY A 231 -0.65 11.68 -7.29
N PRO A 232 0.28 12.63 -7.51
CA PRO A 232 1.35 12.45 -8.49
C PRO A 232 2.28 11.29 -8.08
N THR A 233 2.84 10.59 -9.06
CA THR A 233 3.89 9.60 -8.83
C THR A 233 5.12 10.26 -8.19
N PRO A 234 6.00 9.50 -7.50
CA PRO A 234 7.14 10.10 -6.80
C PRO A 234 8.10 10.87 -7.70
N ASP A 235 8.20 10.49 -8.99
CA ASP A 235 8.99 11.15 -10.03
C ASP A 235 8.26 12.31 -10.74
N GLY A 236 6.99 12.55 -10.39
CA GLY A 236 6.15 13.62 -10.93
C GLY A 236 5.68 13.43 -12.37
N LYS A 237 5.89 12.25 -12.98
CA LYS A 237 5.56 12.02 -14.40
C LYS A 237 4.20 11.38 -14.65
N GLY A 238 3.55 10.90 -13.60
CA GLY A 238 2.25 10.23 -13.67
C GLY A 238 1.42 10.49 -12.43
N HIS A 239 0.33 9.74 -12.29
CA HIS A 239 -0.59 9.85 -11.17
C HIS A 239 -1.11 8.50 -10.72
N PHE A 240 -1.24 8.34 -9.40
CA PHE A 240 -2.01 7.29 -8.77
C PHE A 240 -3.47 7.71 -8.64
N PRO A 241 -4.44 6.83 -8.95
CA PRO A 241 -5.85 7.18 -8.94
C PRO A 241 -6.40 7.35 -7.52
N ASN A 242 -7.51 8.08 -7.40
CA ASN A 242 -8.33 8.12 -6.20
C ASN A 242 -8.94 6.74 -5.94
N ILE A 243 -8.88 6.25 -4.69
CA ILE A 243 -9.49 4.97 -4.27
C ILE A 243 -10.47 5.14 -3.10
N SER A 244 -10.92 6.37 -2.84
CA SER A 244 -12.01 6.66 -1.91
C SER A 244 -13.38 6.49 -2.57
N GLN A 245 -14.46 6.58 -1.78
CA GLN A 245 -15.84 6.65 -2.27
C GLN A 245 -16.20 8.03 -2.85
N ASP A 246 -15.35 8.55 -3.73
CA ASP A 246 -15.63 9.75 -4.52
C ASP A 246 -15.99 9.36 -5.96
N GLU A 247 -16.68 10.25 -6.69
CA GLU A 247 -17.02 10.06 -8.11
C GLU A 247 -15.76 9.85 -8.98
N THR A 248 -14.66 10.53 -8.63
CA THR A 248 -13.35 10.35 -9.29
C THR A 248 -12.60 9.10 -8.83
N GLY A 249 -13.10 8.43 -7.79
CA GLY A 249 -12.53 7.24 -7.17
C GLY A 249 -13.28 5.95 -7.53
N ILE A 250 -13.51 5.12 -6.51
CA ILE A 250 -14.12 3.79 -6.65
C ILE A 250 -15.58 3.76 -6.20
N ASP A 251 -16.27 4.91 -6.15
CA ASP A 251 -17.63 4.93 -5.62
C ASP A 251 -18.60 4.03 -6.41
N PHE A 252 -18.50 4.02 -7.75
CA PHE A 252 -19.32 3.17 -8.59
C PHE A 252 -18.90 1.68 -8.59
N TRP A 253 -17.81 1.31 -7.89
CA TRP A 253 -17.36 -0.08 -7.81
C TRP A 253 -18.09 -0.80 -6.69
N ALA A 254 -18.72 -1.93 -7.03
CA ALA A 254 -19.18 -2.88 -6.03
C ALA A 254 -17.98 -3.55 -5.33
N VAL A 255 -18.17 -4.05 -4.11
CA VAL A 255 -17.15 -4.82 -3.36
C VAL A 255 -16.55 -5.95 -4.23
N ASN A 256 -17.39 -6.71 -4.94
CA ASN A 256 -16.94 -7.78 -5.83
C ASN A 256 -16.09 -7.27 -7.01
N SER A 257 -16.29 -6.04 -7.46
CA SER A 257 -15.46 -5.43 -8.50
C SER A 257 -14.06 -5.14 -7.99
N ILE A 258 -13.94 -4.65 -6.76
CA ILE A 258 -12.64 -4.42 -6.10
C ILE A 258 -11.91 -5.75 -5.91
N ILE A 259 -12.60 -6.80 -5.43
CA ILE A 259 -12.03 -8.15 -5.30
C ILE A 259 -11.53 -8.66 -6.65
N ASN A 260 -12.34 -8.54 -7.71
CA ASN A 260 -11.95 -9.00 -9.04
C ASN A 260 -10.76 -8.21 -9.59
N TYR A 261 -10.70 -6.90 -9.36
CA TYR A 261 -9.56 -6.08 -9.74
C TYR A 261 -8.29 -6.52 -9.02
N LEU A 262 -8.32 -6.67 -7.70
CA LEU A 262 -7.17 -7.14 -6.92
C LEU A 262 -6.72 -8.56 -7.29
N LYS A 263 -7.61 -9.38 -7.84
CA LYS A 263 -7.31 -10.75 -8.26
C LYS A 263 -6.82 -10.87 -9.70
N THR A 264 -7.28 -10.00 -10.60
CA THR A 264 -7.08 -10.16 -12.06
C THR A 264 -6.41 -8.97 -12.72
N GLY A 265 -6.34 -7.84 -12.03
CA GLY A 265 -5.94 -6.55 -12.57
C GLY A 265 -6.96 -5.92 -13.52
N LYS A 266 -8.18 -6.46 -13.66
CA LYS A 266 -9.21 -5.95 -14.59
C LYS A 266 -10.30 -5.19 -13.85
N SER A 267 -10.47 -3.92 -14.21
CA SER A 267 -11.52 -3.04 -13.67
C SER A 267 -12.90 -3.41 -14.24
N PRO A 268 -14.01 -2.88 -13.68
CA PRO A 268 -15.37 -3.12 -14.21
C PRO A 268 -15.55 -2.79 -15.69
N ILE A 269 -14.78 -1.82 -16.18
CA ILE A 269 -14.79 -1.37 -17.59
C ILE A 269 -13.71 -2.06 -18.43
N ASN A 270 -13.19 -3.20 -17.97
CA ASN A 270 -12.15 -4.02 -18.63
C ASN A 270 -10.80 -3.32 -18.87
N LYS A 271 -10.54 -2.16 -18.26
CA LYS A 271 -9.18 -1.60 -18.23
C LYS A 271 -8.30 -2.46 -17.34
N ILE A 272 -7.10 -2.77 -17.82
CA ILE A 272 -6.09 -3.57 -17.14
C ILE A 272 -5.19 -2.64 -16.32
N ALA A 273 -4.83 -3.05 -15.11
CA ALA A 273 -3.85 -2.39 -14.27
C ALA A 273 -2.52 -2.22 -15.02
N GLY A 274 -1.98 -1.01 -15.02
CA GLY A 274 -0.69 -0.68 -15.61
C GLY A 274 0.31 -0.19 -14.56
N GLY A 275 1.57 -0.02 -14.98
CA GLY A 275 2.64 0.51 -14.14
C GLY A 275 2.82 -0.29 -12.84
N ASP A 276 3.13 0.41 -11.75
CA ASP A 276 3.38 -0.18 -10.43
C ASP A 276 2.19 -1.02 -9.93
N MET A 277 0.95 -0.61 -10.24
CA MET A 277 -0.23 -1.37 -9.80
C MET A 277 -0.29 -2.76 -10.45
N ALA A 278 0.20 -2.93 -11.68
CA ALA A 278 0.25 -4.26 -12.32
C ALA A 278 1.18 -5.23 -11.57
N GLU A 279 2.22 -4.71 -10.92
CA GLU A 279 3.14 -5.46 -10.08
C GLU A 279 2.51 -5.79 -8.72
N VAL A 280 1.85 -4.81 -8.10
CA VAL A 280 1.05 -5.03 -6.87
C VAL A 280 0.02 -6.14 -7.08
N ILE A 281 -0.63 -6.18 -8.25
CA ILE A 281 -1.58 -7.24 -8.61
C ILE A 281 -0.93 -8.63 -8.62
N GLN A 282 0.36 -8.76 -8.92
CA GLN A 282 1.05 -10.06 -8.86
C GLN A 282 1.09 -10.61 -7.43
N ASN A 283 1.09 -9.74 -6.43
CA ASN A 283 1.03 -10.11 -5.02
C ASN A 283 -0.42 -10.28 -4.56
N THR A 284 -1.29 -9.28 -4.78
CA THR A 284 -2.67 -9.36 -4.27
C THR A 284 -3.44 -10.55 -4.85
N LYS A 285 -3.18 -10.97 -6.09
CA LYS A 285 -3.82 -12.17 -6.67
C LYS A 285 -3.50 -13.47 -5.93
N GLN A 286 -2.45 -13.49 -5.11
CA GLN A 286 -2.04 -14.63 -4.30
C GLN A 286 -2.63 -14.61 -2.88
N LEU A 287 -3.29 -13.52 -2.48
CA LEU A 287 -4.00 -13.43 -1.21
C LEU A 287 -5.23 -14.34 -1.21
N SER A 288 -5.69 -14.70 0.00
CA SER A 288 -6.92 -15.44 0.15
C SER A 288 -8.12 -14.61 -0.34
N ASN A 289 -9.19 -15.27 -0.80
CA ASN A 289 -10.41 -14.54 -1.17
C ASN A 289 -11.00 -13.78 0.04
N GLU A 290 -10.74 -14.26 1.26
CA GLU A 290 -11.16 -13.61 2.51
C GLU A 290 -10.40 -12.30 2.74
N ASP A 291 -9.07 -12.30 2.61
CA ASP A 291 -8.26 -11.08 2.70
C ASP A 291 -8.62 -10.08 1.59
N LEU A 292 -8.85 -10.56 0.36
CA LEU A 292 -9.31 -9.71 -0.74
C LEU A 292 -10.69 -9.07 -0.44
N ARG A 293 -11.61 -9.83 0.15
CA ARG A 293 -12.93 -9.31 0.57
C ARG A 293 -12.77 -8.31 1.72
N ALA A 294 -11.91 -8.59 2.69
CA ALA A 294 -11.61 -7.71 3.80
C ALA A 294 -11.09 -6.35 3.29
N ILE A 295 -10.07 -6.36 2.42
CA ILE A 295 -9.53 -5.15 1.77
C ILE A 295 -10.64 -4.41 1.02
N ALA A 296 -11.45 -5.12 0.22
CA ALA A 296 -12.51 -4.50 -0.57
C ALA A 296 -13.62 -3.84 0.29
N ILE A 297 -14.03 -4.48 1.39
CA ILE A 297 -15.00 -3.94 2.35
C ILE A 297 -14.46 -2.65 2.97
N TYR A 298 -13.20 -2.66 3.41
CA TYR A 298 -12.58 -1.50 4.03
C TYR A 298 -12.39 -0.35 3.02
N LEU A 299 -11.90 -0.62 1.81
CA LEU A 299 -11.82 0.41 0.78
C LEU A 299 -13.20 1.02 0.47
N LYS A 300 -14.24 0.18 0.46
CA LYS A 300 -15.64 0.62 0.31
C LYS A 300 -16.25 1.16 1.61
N SER A 301 -15.49 1.48 2.64
CA SER A 301 -15.95 2.31 3.76
C SER A 301 -15.27 3.67 3.83
N ILE A 302 -14.20 3.88 3.07
CA ILE A 302 -13.42 5.11 3.08
C ILE A 302 -14.27 6.24 2.46
N PRO A 303 -14.60 7.30 3.22
CA PRO A 303 -15.36 8.42 2.69
C PRO A 303 -14.69 9.05 1.47
N GLY A 304 -15.50 9.54 0.53
CA GLY A 304 -15.01 10.23 -0.66
C GLY A 304 -14.13 11.43 -0.33
N VAL A 305 -12.98 11.51 -0.99
CA VAL A 305 -12.07 12.64 -0.94
C VAL A 305 -12.20 13.45 -2.21
N ASP A 306 -12.85 14.60 -2.07
CA ASP A 306 -13.30 15.45 -3.17
C ASP A 306 -12.23 16.48 -3.60
N LEU A 307 -10.98 16.03 -3.62
CA LEU A 307 -9.80 16.84 -3.92
C LEU A 307 -8.94 16.12 -4.97
N PRO A 308 -9.28 16.28 -6.27
CA PRO A 308 -8.49 15.66 -7.33
C PRO A 308 -7.04 16.17 -7.26
N ALA A 309 -6.09 15.26 -7.42
CA ALA A 309 -4.70 15.64 -7.60
C ALA A 309 -4.56 16.56 -8.84
N PRO A 310 -3.66 17.56 -8.84
CA PRO A 310 -3.53 18.48 -9.98
C PRO A 310 -3.36 17.74 -11.32
N GLY A 311 -4.25 18.01 -12.29
CA GLY A 311 -4.23 17.35 -13.61
C GLY A 311 -5.06 16.07 -13.72
N GLN A 312 -5.84 15.71 -12.69
CA GLN A 312 -6.87 14.67 -12.78
C GLN A 312 -8.19 15.20 -13.35
N PRO A 313 -9.07 14.32 -13.87
CA PRO A 313 -10.44 14.70 -14.21
C PRO A 313 -11.13 15.35 -13.00
N GLU A 314 -11.75 16.50 -13.21
CA GLU A 314 -12.57 17.13 -12.18
C GLU A 314 -13.90 16.37 -12.06
N PRO A 315 -14.42 16.14 -10.83
CA PRO A 315 -15.73 15.54 -10.64
C PRO A 315 -16.79 16.37 -11.36
N ASN A 316 -17.83 15.72 -11.91
CA ASN A 316 -18.92 16.45 -12.54
C ASN A 316 -19.86 16.99 -11.46
N ARG A 317 -19.46 18.07 -10.78
CA ARG A 317 -20.27 18.74 -9.76
C ARG A 317 -21.32 19.68 -10.34
N THR A 318 -21.56 19.64 -11.65
CA THR A 318 -22.59 20.49 -12.23
C THR A 318 -23.97 19.93 -11.89
N PRO A 319 -24.97 20.79 -11.63
CA PRO A 319 -26.35 20.32 -11.41
C PRO A 319 -26.98 19.70 -12.66
N ASN A 320 -26.31 19.81 -13.81
CA ASN A 320 -26.76 19.29 -15.09
C ASN A 320 -26.05 17.97 -15.38
N LEU A 321 -26.80 16.94 -15.77
CA LEU A 321 -26.22 15.68 -16.21
C LEU A 321 -25.46 15.90 -17.53
N VAL A 322 -24.12 16.00 -17.48
CA VAL A 322 -23.29 16.07 -18.68
C VAL A 322 -23.07 14.65 -19.19
N MET A 323 -23.94 14.23 -20.10
CA MET A 323 -23.77 12.95 -20.80
C MET A 323 -22.56 13.04 -21.74
N LEU A 324 -21.75 11.98 -21.80
CA LEU A 324 -20.66 11.89 -22.79
C LEU A 324 -21.25 12.05 -24.20
N PRO A 325 -20.66 12.88 -25.08
CA PRO A 325 -21.20 13.19 -26.41
C PRO A 325 -21.29 11.96 -27.33
N GLN A 326 -20.64 10.86 -26.94
CA GLN A 326 -20.75 9.55 -27.55
C GLN A 326 -20.94 8.54 -26.41
N VAL A 327 -22.17 8.11 -26.17
CA VAL A 327 -22.39 6.81 -25.52
C VAL A 327 -21.92 5.80 -26.54
N ASN A 328 -20.69 5.29 -26.41
CA ASN A 328 -20.30 4.09 -27.13
C ASN A 328 -21.37 3.05 -26.78
N LYS A 329 -22.18 2.64 -27.77
CA LYS A 329 -23.03 1.44 -27.64
C LYS A 329 -22.07 0.29 -27.40
N ILE A 330 -21.80 0.01 -26.14
CA ILE A 330 -21.17 -1.24 -25.75
C ILE A 330 -22.28 -2.25 -25.86
N ASP A 331 -22.35 -2.94 -26.99
CA ASP A 331 -23.15 -4.16 -27.10
C ASP A 331 -22.51 -5.18 -26.15
N VAL A 332 -23.00 -5.22 -24.91
CA VAL A 332 -22.57 -6.22 -23.92
C VAL A 332 -23.10 -7.55 -24.42
N ALA A 333 -22.23 -8.36 -25.03
CA ALA A 333 -22.52 -9.75 -25.32
C ALA A 333 -22.65 -10.49 -23.97
N LEU A 334 -23.88 -10.60 -23.47
CA LEU A 334 -24.16 -11.38 -22.27
C LEU A 334 -23.74 -12.84 -22.52
N PRO A 335 -23.01 -13.49 -21.60
CA PRO A 335 -22.59 -14.87 -21.79
C PRO A 335 -23.82 -15.78 -21.80
N THR A 336 -24.28 -16.16 -23.00
CA THR A 336 -25.38 -17.11 -23.19
C THR A 336 -24.83 -18.53 -23.32
N SER A 337 -25.53 -19.51 -22.76
CA SER A 337 -25.25 -20.93 -23.04
C SER A 337 -25.49 -21.23 -24.54
N SER A 338 -24.76 -22.19 -25.12
CA SER A 338 -25.00 -22.60 -26.50
C SER A 338 -26.40 -23.21 -26.67
N THR A 339 -26.97 -23.10 -27.88
CA THR A 339 -28.30 -23.64 -28.22
C THR A 339 -28.47 -25.10 -27.81
N ASN A 340 -27.47 -25.94 -28.08
CA ASN A 340 -27.47 -27.36 -27.71
C ASN A 340 -27.52 -27.59 -26.18
N LYS A 341 -26.94 -26.67 -25.38
CA LYS A 341 -27.03 -26.73 -23.91
C LYS A 341 -28.40 -26.28 -23.41
N ILE A 342 -29.00 -25.29 -24.06
CA ILE A 342 -30.34 -24.77 -23.73
C ILE A 342 -31.41 -25.82 -24.04
N GLU A 343 -31.36 -26.46 -25.21
CA GLU A 343 -32.31 -27.50 -25.65
C GLU A 343 -32.33 -28.73 -24.74
N LYS A 344 -31.21 -29.01 -24.05
CA LYS A 344 -31.06 -30.17 -23.14
C LYS A 344 -31.29 -29.83 -21.67
N ALA A 345 -31.54 -28.56 -21.34
CA ALA A 345 -31.70 -28.13 -19.96
C ALA A 345 -33.16 -28.26 -19.51
N ASN A 346 -33.38 -28.85 -18.33
CA ASN A 346 -34.72 -28.92 -17.73
C ASN A 346 -35.21 -27.56 -17.20
N ILE A 347 -34.29 -26.62 -16.94
CA ILE A 347 -34.58 -25.26 -16.48
C ILE A 347 -33.65 -24.30 -17.22
N VAL A 348 -34.23 -23.27 -17.82
CA VAL A 348 -33.52 -22.20 -18.53
C VAL A 348 -33.80 -20.88 -17.83
N TYR A 349 -32.75 -20.12 -17.52
CA TYR A 349 -32.86 -18.77 -16.98
C TYR A 349 -32.64 -17.76 -18.11
N ALA A 350 -33.64 -16.91 -18.37
CA ALA A 350 -33.51 -15.78 -19.28
C ALA A 350 -33.16 -14.53 -18.48
N VAL A 351 -32.04 -13.89 -18.81
CA VAL A 351 -31.64 -12.59 -18.24
C VAL A 351 -31.88 -11.53 -19.32
N ASN A 352 -32.77 -10.59 -19.06
CA ASN A 352 -33.00 -9.42 -19.89
C ASN A 352 -32.38 -8.19 -19.20
N THR A 353 -31.79 -7.28 -19.99
CA THR A 353 -31.45 -5.93 -19.54
C THR A 353 -32.49 -4.96 -20.08
N LYS A 354 -33.30 -4.38 -19.19
CA LYS A 354 -34.19 -3.28 -19.56
C LYS A 354 -33.37 -1.98 -19.51
N PRO A 355 -33.26 -1.21 -20.61
CA PRO A 355 -32.65 0.11 -20.53
C PRO A 355 -33.51 0.99 -19.62
N PHE A 356 -32.87 1.66 -18.68
CA PHE A 356 -33.50 2.65 -17.81
C PHE A 356 -32.92 4.01 -18.16
N TYR A 357 -33.78 4.95 -18.55
CA TYR A 357 -33.40 6.31 -18.89
C TYR A 357 -33.84 7.24 -17.77
N LEU A 358 -32.89 7.97 -17.19
CA LEU A 358 -33.19 9.08 -16.30
C LEU A 358 -33.47 10.31 -17.16
N THR A 359 -34.72 10.78 -17.21
CA THR A 359 -35.04 12.13 -17.68
C THR A 359 -34.99 13.10 -16.51
N GLU A 360 -34.70 14.39 -16.76
CA GLU A 360 -34.59 15.44 -15.73
C GLU A 360 -35.78 15.50 -14.75
N ASN A 361 -36.96 15.01 -15.16
CA ASN A 361 -38.19 15.05 -14.37
C ASN A 361 -38.73 13.67 -13.93
N SER A 362 -38.07 12.56 -14.29
CA SER A 362 -38.56 11.22 -13.93
C SER A 362 -37.80 10.69 -12.71
N SER A 363 -38.45 10.73 -11.55
CA SER A 363 -38.14 9.81 -10.45
C SER A 363 -38.62 8.41 -10.85
N GLY A 364 -37.92 7.78 -11.80
CA GLY A 364 -38.09 6.40 -12.25
C GLY A 364 -39.53 5.94 -12.43
N ASP A 365 -40.16 6.32 -13.54
CA ASP A 365 -41.33 5.60 -14.03
C ASP A 365 -40.89 4.57 -15.08
N GLU A 366 -41.34 3.34 -14.88
CA GLU A 366 -41.06 2.18 -15.72
C GLU A 366 -42.00 2.15 -16.93
N ASP A 367 -41.47 2.16 -18.16
CA ASP A 367 -42.21 1.83 -19.40
C ASP A 367 -42.18 0.33 -19.69
#